data_AF-A0A4Q6AV80-F1
#
_entry.id   AF-A0A4Q6AV80-F1
#
_cell.length_a   1.000
_cell.length_b   1.000
_cell.length_c   1.000
_cell.angle_alpha   90.00
_cell.angle_beta   90.00
_cell.angle_gamma   90.00
#
_symmetry.space_group_name_H-M   'P 1'
#
loop_
_entity.id
_entity.type
_entity.pdbx_description
1 polymer ?
#
loop_
_entity_poly.entity_id
_entity_poly.type
_entity_poly.pdbx_seq_one_letter_code
_entity_poly.pdbx_strand_id
1 'polypeptide(L)'
;MPMNRSTKEIHDEIMTCVGFFPPFFEPAVLTPAVLENLWQQTLCAYLTNTIPPVFKEKLGALIGRYLSVAYCLFCHSSTLSGLGIHGREILKVLERPLPDLSVAPKALQFLKKLPDDVWPEAGSDLEDVLLQASIVAFFNKDQGRTINRLREILSADFFNHLVMLISYNKTSVQWVEVHPEISYAKDQRYLLYFDKVIAEEPRLKAYFESFLHAQSGSNRNTLDQLIAEETSRSRILSERDREYRKLRVERDWLLEIVNLAPFAISMLSAPERRYVIANEAF
;
A
#
# COMPACT_ATOMS: atom_id res chain seq x y z
N MET A 1 -35.20 -3.13 17.47
CA MET A 1 -34.50 -4.24 18.16
C MET A 1 -33.52 -4.80 17.15
N PRO A 2 -32.20 -4.85 17.41
CA PRO A 2 -31.31 -5.57 16.51
C PRO A 2 -31.79 -7.03 16.51
N MET A 3 -32.04 -7.58 15.32
CA MET A 3 -32.42 -8.99 15.19
C MET A 3 -31.29 -9.83 15.77
N ASN A 4 -31.58 -10.58 16.82
CA ASN A 4 -30.58 -11.42 17.48
C ASN A 4 -30.38 -12.69 16.63
N ARG A 5 -29.71 -12.53 15.49
CA ARG A 5 -29.41 -13.64 14.58
C ARG A 5 -28.49 -14.64 15.27
N SER A 6 -28.78 -15.92 15.08
CA SER A 6 -27.94 -17.01 15.54
C SER A 6 -26.65 -17.08 14.71
N THR A 7 -25.60 -17.66 15.29
CA THR A 7 -24.34 -17.97 14.57
C THR A 7 -24.60 -18.72 13.27
N LYS A 8 -25.57 -19.66 13.27
CA LYS A 8 -25.90 -20.45 12.08
C LYS A 8 -26.46 -19.58 10.96
N GLU A 9 -27.38 -18.68 11.26
CA GLU A 9 -27.96 -17.77 10.26
C GLU A 9 -26.89 -16.87 9.65
N ILE A 10 -26.00 -16.31 10.48
CA ILE A 10 -24.92 -15.42 10.01
C ILE A 10 -23.90 -16.21 9.18
N HIS A 11 -23.53 -17.41 9.63
CA HIS A 11 -22.64 -18.31 8.90
C HIS A 11 -23.21 -18.66 7.51
N ASP A 12 -24.47 -19.07 7.45
CA ASP A 12 -25.12 -19.46 6.19
C ASP A 12 -25.23 -18.26 5.22
N GLU A 13 -25.44 -17.05 5.74
CA GLU A 13 -25.39 -15.82 4.93
C GLU A 13 -23.97 -15.53 4.41
N ILE A 14 -22.94 -15.64 5.26
CA ILE A 14 -21.53 -15.47 4.83
C ILE A 14 -21.20 -16.47 3.72
N MET A 15 -21.55 -17.74 3.89
CA MET A 15 -21.37 -18.78 2.88
C MET A 15 -22.09 -18.45 1.58
N THR A 16 -23.29 -17.90 1.65
CA THR A 16 -24.09 -17.51 0.48
C THR A 16 -23.48 -16.32 -0.26
N CYS A 17 -23.03 -15.30 0.48
CA CYS A 17 -22.48 -14.07 -0.10
C CYS A 17 -21.05 -14.22 -0.61
N VAL A 18 -20.22 -15.00 0.09
CA VAL A 18 -18.77 -15.09 -0.13
C VAL A 18 -18.38 -16.41 -0.83
N GLY A 19 -19.20 -17.46 -0.71
CA GLY A 19 -18.93 -18.80 -1.26
C GLY A 19 -18.11 -19.71 -0.34
N PHE A 20 -17.59 -19.17 0.78
CA PHE A 20 -16.94 -19.89 1.86
C PHE A 20 -17.05 -19.10 3.16
N PHE A 21 -16.58 -19.68 4.27
CA PHE A 21 -16.51 -19.02 5.56
C PHE A 21 -15.05 -18.61 5.81
N PRO A 22 -14.69 -17.31 5.67
CA PRO A 22 -13.32 -16.88 5.89
C PRO A 22 -12.82 -17.18 7.30
N PRO A 23 -11.57 -17.67 7.46
CA PRO A 23 -10.96 -17.87 8.78
C PRO A 23 -11.00 -16.63 9.69
N PHE A 24 -11.06 -15.44 9.10
CA PHE A 24 -11.31 -14.17 9.79
C PHE A 24 -12.47 -14.22 10.81
N PHE A 25 -13.54 -14.95 10.50
CA PHE A 25 -14.74 -15.01 11.34
C PHE A 25 -14.71 -16.16 12.37
N GLU A 26 -13.77 -17.12 12.25
CA GLU A 26 -13.70 -18.31 13.12
C GLU A 26 -13.72 -17.98 14.61
N PRO A 27 -12.94 -17.00 15.12
CA PRO A 27 -12.90 -16.73 16.55
C PRO A 27 -14.22 -16.17 17.11
N ALA A 28 -15.09 -15.62 16.25
CA ALA A 28 -16.35 -15.02 16.66
C ALA A 28 -17.53 -16.00 16.70
N VAL A 29 -17.37 -17.24 16.22
CA VAL A 29 -18.45 -18.23 16.06
C VAL A 29 -19.20 -18.51 17.36
N LEU A 30 -18.50 -18.55 18.50
CA LEU A 30 -19.09 -18.80 19.81
C LEU A 30 -19.82 -17.57 20.41
N THR A 31 -19.68 -16.40 19.79
CA THR A 31 -20.28 -15.14 20.27
C THR A 31 -21.07 -14.47 19.14
N PRO A 32 -22.35 -14.84 18.92
CA PRO A 32 -23.15 -14.39 17.78
C PRO A 32 -23.16 -12.87 17.57
N ALA A 33 -23.20 -12.09 18.66
CA ALA A 33 -23.18 -10.63 18.57
C ALA A 33 -21.87 -10.06 18.00
N VAL A 34 -20.73 -10.70 18.29
CA VAL A 34 -19.43 -10.30 17.72
C VAL A 34 -19.37 -10.72 16.25
N LEU A 35 -19.81 -11.94 15.92
CA LEU A 35 -19.86 -12.41 14.54
C LEU A 35 -20.76 -11.52 13.67
N GLU A 36 -21.94 -11.18 14.18
CA GLU A 36 -22.88 -10.25 13.56
C GLU A 36 -22.22 -8.90 13.27
N ASN A 37 -21.54 -8.34 14.28
CA ASN A 37 -20.88 -7.05 14.14
C ASN A 37 -19.76 -7.08 13.07
N LEU A 38 -18.89 -8.09 13.10
CA LEU A 38 -17.84 -8.27 12.09
C LEU A 38 -18.43 -8.47 10.70
N TRP A 39 -19.52 -9.24 10.59
CA TRP A 39 -20.19 -9.49 9.32
C TRP A 39 -20.81 -8.22 8.76
N GLN A 40 -21.57 -7.45 9.55
CA GLN A 40 -22.17 -6.21 9.09
C GLN A 40 -21.14 -5.16 8.70
N GLN A 41 -20.02 -5.08 9.43
CA GLN A 41 -18.91 -4.22 9.02
C GLN A 41 -18.30 -4.68 7.68
N THR A 42 -18.09 -5.99 7.50
CA THR A 42 -17.57 -6.54 6.23
C THR A 42 -18.54 -6.28 5.07
N LEU A 43 -19.83 -6.46 5.31
CA LEU A 43 -20.86 -6.24 4.30
C LEU A 43 -20.85 -4.78 3.83
N CYS A 44 -21.01 -3.83 4.74
CA CYS A 44 -21.11 -2.40 4.40
C CYS A 44 -19.78 -1.79 3.94
N ALA A 45 -18.68 -2.10 4.64
CA ALA A 45 -17.40 -1.43 4.39
C ALA A 45 -16.61 -2.04 3.24
N TYR A 46 -16.90 -3.29 2.86
CA TYR A 46 -16.07 -4.02 1.91
C TYR A 46 -16.90 -4.65 0.78
N LEU A 47 -17.93 -5.44 1.04
CA LEU A 47 -18.67 -6.15 -0.02
C LEU A 47 -19.58 -5.23 -0.85
N THR A 48 -20.39 -4.39 -0.20
CA THR A 48 -21.32 -3.47 -0.87
C THR A 48 -20.72 -2.08 -1.11
N ASN A 49 -19.47 -1.88 -0.73
CA ASN A 49 -18.75 -0.63 -0.92
C ASN A 49 -18.49 -0.34 -2.41
N THR A 50 -18.89 0.86 -2.87
CA THR A 50 -18.82 1.32 -4.26
C THR A 50 -17.40 1.54 -4.79
N ILE A 51 -16.40 1.62 -3.90
CA ILE A 51 -14.99 1.71 -4.30
C ILE A 51 -14.59 0.45 -5.09
N PRO A 52 -13.87 0.61 -6.22
CA PRO A 52 -13.48 -0.52 -7.06
C PRO A 52 -12.77 -1.64 -6.30
N PRO A 53 -13.12 -2.92 -6.55
CA PRO A 53 -12.51 -4.08 -5.87
C PRO A 53 -10.98 -4.08 -5.89
N VAL A 54 -10.38 -3.76 -7.04
CA VAL A 54 -8.92 -3.72 -7.20
C VAL A 54 -8.27 -2.69 -6.26
N PHE A 55 -8.90 -1.52 -6.06
CA PHE A 55 -8.40 -0.53 -5.11
C PHE A 55 -8.47 -1.04 -3.67
N LYS A 56 -9.60 -1.65 -3.29
CA LYS A 56 -9.80 -2.23 -1.94
C LYS A 56 -8.73 -3.28 -1.63
N GLU A 57 -8.45 -4.17 -2.58
CA GLU A 57 -7.43 -5.20 -2.41
C GLU A 57 -6.01 -4.66 -2.42
N LYS A 58 -5.68 -3.69 -3.28
CA LYS A 58 -4.37 -3.01 -3.25
C LYS A 58 -4.14 -2.35 -1.90
N LEU A 59 -5.16 -1.66 -1.36
CA LEU A 59 -5.08 -1.01 -0.06
C LEU A 59 -4.87 -2.05 1.06
N GLY A 60 -5.67 -3.12 1.09
CA GLY A 60 -5.55 -4.19 2.09
C GLY A 60 -4.19 -4.90 2.04
N ALA A 61 -3.69 -5.19 0.83
CA ALA A 61 -2.36 -5.78 0.64
C ALA A 61 -1.25 -4.82 1.10
N LEU A 62 -1.34 -3.54 0.74
CA LEU A 62 -0.37 -2.53 1.15
C LEU A 62 -0.34 -2.33 2.66
N ILE A 63 -1.50 -2.26 3.32
CA ILE A 63 -1.60 -2.20 4.79
C ILE A 63 -0.98 -3.47 5.41
N GLY A 64 -1.31 -4.65 4.86
CA GLY A 64 -0.85 -5.96 5.32
C GLY A 64 0.67 -6.08 5.44
N ARG A 65 1.43 -5.36 4.61
CA ARG A 65 2.90 -5.33 4.64
C ARG A 65 3.50 -4.78 5.94
N TYR A 66 2.72 -4.01 6.68
CA TYR A 66 3.18 -3.35 7.91
C TYR A 66 2.64 -4.04 9.17
N LEU A 67 1.97 -5.18 9.01
CA LEU A 67 1.33 -5.87 10.13
C LEU A 67 2.21 -6.99 10.65
N SER A 68 2.00 -7.29 11.93
CA SER A 68 2.64 -8.42 12.62
C SER A 68 2.06 -9.78 12.22
N VAL A 69 0.96 -9.79 11.45
CA VAL A 69 0.23 -10.99 11.02
C VAL A 69 0.15 -11.05 9.49
N ALA A 70 0.40 -12.24 8.94
CA ALA A 70 0.45 -12.47 7.50
C ALA A 70 -0.92 -12.53 6.81
N TYR A 71 -2.01 -12.69 7.56
CA TYR A 71 -3.33 -12.99 7.01
C TYR A 71 -3.77 -12.00 5.91
N CYS A 72 -3.80 -10.70 6.23
CA CYS A 72 -4.24 -9.67 5.30
C CYS A 72 -3.35 -9.62 4.05
N LEU A 73 -2.02 -9.65 4.22
CA LEU A 73 -1.08 -9.57 3.11
C LEU A 73 -1.28 -10.71 2.10
N PHE A 74 -1.36 -11.95 2.58
CA PHE A 74 -1.52 -13.11 1.70
C PHE A 74 -2.90 -13.16 1.06
N CYS A 75 -3.97 -12.95 1.82
CA CYS A 75 -5.34 -13.03 1.31
C CYS A 75 -5.62 -11.94 0.28
N HIS A 76 -5.28 -10.67 0.55
CA HIS A 76 -5.52 -9.59 -0.40
C HIS A 76 -4.67 -9.71 -1.67
N SER A 77 -3.42 -10.15 -1.54
CA SER A 77 -2.57 -10.40 -2.71
C SER A 77 -3.12 -11.54 -3.59
N SER A 78 -3.70 -12.57 -2.95
CA SER A 78 -4.34 -13.67 -3.67
C SER A 78 -5.65 -13.22 -4.34
N THR A 79 -6.46 -12.39 -3.68
CA THR A 79 -7.66 -11.80 -4.30
C THR A 79 -7.31 -10.94 -5.51
N LEU A 80 -6.23 -10.15 -5.48
CA LEU A 80 -5.78 -9.36 -6.63
C LEU A 80 -5.57 -10.24 -7.87
N SER A 81 -4.94 -11.40 -7.70
CA SER A 81 -4.78 -12.39 -8.76
C SER A 81 -6.13 -12.92 -9.27
N GLY A 82 -7.07 -13.23 -8.36
CA GLY A 82 -8.44 -13.60 -8.71
C GLY A 82 -9.23 -12.52 -9.45
N LEU A 83 -8.86 -11.24 -9.28
CA LEU A 83 -9.41 -10.09 -10.01
C LEU A 83 -8.69 -9.83 -11.35
N GLY A 84 -7.75 -10.70 -11.75
CA GLY A 84 -7.03 -10.61 -13.01
C GLY A 84 -5.82 -9.68 -12.99
N ILE A 85 -5.36 -9.24 -11.81
CA ILE A 85 -4.13 -8.46 -11.69
C ILE A 85 -2.94 -9.42 -11.77
N HIS A 86 -2.02 -9.13 -12.68
CA HIS A 86 -0.86 -9.99 -12.94
C HIS A 86 0.14 -9.96 -11.79
N GLY A 87 0.84 -11.08 -11.56
CA GLY A 87 1.85 -11.20 -10.50
C GLY A 87 2.91 -10.10 -10.52
N ARG A 88 3.36 -9.66 -11.71
CA ARG A 88 4.29 -8.52 -11.85
C ARG A 88 3.73 -7.21 -11.32
N GLU A 89 2.42 -6.99 -11.46
CA GLU A 89 1.75 -5.76 -11.02
C GLU A 89 1.48 -5.82 -9.52
N ILE A 90 1.13 -7.00 -9.00
CA ILE A 90 1.03 -7.25 -7.56
C ILE A 90 2.38 -6.98 -6.90
N LEU A 91 3.47 -7.54 -7.43
CA LEU A 91 4.82 -7.28 -6.92
C LEU A 91 5.15 -5.78 -6.96
N LYS A 92 4.86 -5.10 -8.08
CA LYS A 92 5.08 -3.65 -8.20
C LYS A 92 4.33 -2.88 -7.11
N VAL A 93 3.10 -3.28 -6.75
CA VAL A 93 2.34 -2.68 -5.64
C VAL A 93 3.03 -2.98 -4.30
N LEU A 94 3.41 -4.23 -4.06
CA LEU A 94 4.01 -4.69 -2.80
C LEU A 94 5.44 -4.17 -2.58
N GLU A 95 6.16 -3.79 -3.61
CA GLU A 95 7.50 -3.21 -3.51
C GLU A 95 7.48 -1.68 -3.38
N ARG A 96 6.31 -1.05 -3.44
CA ARG A 96 6.22 0.41 -3.28
C ARG A 96 6.79 0.83 -1.92
N PRO A 97 7.62 1.87 -1.86
CA PRO A 97 8.02 2.42 -0.57
C PRO A 97 6.76 2.92 0.18
N LEU A 98 6.83 3.00 1.50
CA LEU A 98 5.81 3.75 2.22
C LEU A 98 5.74 5.17 1.65
N PRO A 99 4.55 5.77 1.62
CA PRO A 99 4.48 7.19 1.39
C PRO A 99 5.27 7.86 2.49
N ASP A 100 6.17 8.77 2.11
CA ASP A 100 6.66 9.74 3.07
C ASP A 100 5.42 10.45 3.62
N LEU A 101 5.14 10.18 4.89
CA LEU A 101 3.92 10.62 5.57
C LEU A 101 3.84 12.16 5.64
N SER A 102 4.95 12.86 5.39
CA SER A 102 5.02 14.32 5.25
C SER A 102 4.74 14.84 3.83
N VAL A 103 4.75 13.96 2.82
CA VAL A 103 4.62 14.29 1.39
C VAL A 103 3.22 14.00 0.87
N ALA A 104 2.51 13.00 1.40
CA ALA A 104 1.14 12.69 0.94
C ALA A 104 0.18 13.90 0.99
N PRO A 105 0.15 14.73 2.05
CA PRO A 105 -0.65 15.97 2.05
C PRO A 105 -0.23 16.95 0.94
N LYS A 106 1.07 17.03 0.63
CA LYS A 106 1.60 17.91 -0.43
C LYS A 106 1.25 17.40 -1.82
N ALA A 107 1.25 16.08 -2.04
CA ALA A 107 0.82 15.50 -3.32
C ALA A 107 -0.67 15.80 -3.55
N LEU A 108 -1.49 15.64 -2.51
CA LEU A 108 -2.92 15.93 -2.57
C LEU A 108 -3.22 17.43 -2.79
N GLN A 109 -2.38 18.34 -2.32
CA GLN A 109 -2.64 19.80 -2.40
C GLN A 109 -2.77 20.32 -3.84
N PHE A 110 -2.17 19.61 -4.81
CA PHE A 110 -2.19 20.00 -6.23
C PHE A 110 -3.32 19.36 -7.02
N LEU A 111 -4.06 18.41 -6.43
CA LEU A 111 -5.17 17.75 -7.10
C LEU A 111 -6.37 18.68 -7.23
N LYS A 112 -7.16 18.53 -8.29
CA LYS A 112 -8.46 19.21 -8.39
C LYS A 112 -9.54 18.29 -7.81
N LYS A 113 -10.68 18.88 -7.44
CA LYS A 113 -11.87 18.09 -7.10
C LYS A 113 -12.21 17.19 -8.29
N LEU A 114 -12.46 15.92 -8.02
CA LEU A 114 -12.90 14.94 -8.99
C LEU A 114 -14.41 15.11 -9.26
N PRO A 115 -14.89 14.74 -10.46
CA PRO A 115 -16.32 14.64 -10.71
C PRO A 115 -16.99 13.67 -9.73
N ASP A 116 -18.26 13.92 -9.39
CA ASP A 116 -18.88 13.25 -8.25
C ASP A 116 -19.03 11.71 -8.43
N ASP A 117 -19.15 11.25 -9.68
CA ASP A 117 -19.34 9.84 -10.05
C ASP A 117 -18.06 9.17 -10.61
N VAL A 118 -16.91 9.83 -10.48
CA VAL A 118 -15.65 9.33 -11.07
C VAL A 118 -14.67 8.92 -9.97
N TRP A 119 -14.44 7.61 -9.87
CA TRP A 119 -13.29 7.06 -9.16
C TRP A 119 -12.06 7.04 -10.08
N PRO A 120 -10.84 7.23 -9.56
CA PRO A 120 -9.64 7.17 -10.40
C PRO A 120 -9.45 5.83 -11.10
N GLU A 121 -8.95 5.88 -12.33
CA GLU A 121 -8.62 4.69 -13.10
C GLU A 121 -7.53 3.84 -12.40
N ALA A 122 -7.69 2.52 -12.44
CA ALA A 122 -6.73 1.61 -11.84
C ALA A 122 -5.34 1.76 -12.50
N GLY A 123 -4.30 1.90 -11.68
CA GLY A 123 -2.92 2.11 -12.13
C GLY A 123 -2.57 3.55 -12.49
N SER A 124 -3.52 4.49 -12.38
CA SER A 124 -3.25 5.92 -12.58
C SER A 124 -2.44 6.53 -11.42
N ASP A 125 -1.70 7.59 -11.70
CA ASP A 125 -0.99 8.37 -10.66
C ASP A 125 -1.96 8.88 -9.58
N LEU A 126 -3.22 9.14 -9.95
CA LEU A 126 -4.24 9.59 -9.01
C LEU A 126 -4.70 8.47 -8.08
N GLU A 127 -4.91 7.24 -8.59
CA GLU A 127 -5.17 6.06 -7.76
C GLU A 127 -4.02 5.86 -6.77
N ASP A 128 -2.78 6.02 -7.25
CA ASP A 128 -1.58 5.89 -6.43
C ASP A 128 -1.57 6.91 -5.30
N VAL A 129 -1.81 8.20 -5.58
CA VAL A 129 -1.89 9.23 -4.54
C VAL A 129 -3.01 8.93 -3.54
N LEU A 130 -4.17 8.43 -3.98
CA LEU A 130 -5.25 8.03 -3.07
C LEU A 130 -4.88 6.82 -2.21
N LEU A 131 -4.23 5.80 -2.75
CA LEU A 131 -3.73 4.65 -1.99
C LEU A 131 -2.75 5.12 -0.90
N GLN A 132 -1.80 5.98 -1.27
CA GLN A 132 -0.83 6.54 -0.34
C GLN A 132 -1.50 7.37 0.77
N ALA A 133 -2.45 8.24 0.42
CA ALA A 133 -3.22 9.02 1.37
C ALA A 133 -4.06 8.15 2.31
N SER A 134 -4.62 7.05 1.80
CA SER A 134 -5.40 6.09 2.58
C SER A 134 -4.53 5.37 3.60
N ILE A 135 -3.30 5.01 3.24
CA ILE A 135 -2.30 4.42 4.15
C ILE A 135 -1.92 5.43 5.25
N VAL A 136 -1.69 6.70 4.89
CA VAL A 136 -1.39 7.77 5.87
C VAL A 136 -2.56 7.97 6.85
N ALA A 137 -3.79 7.99 6.33
CA ALA A 137 -5.00 8.07 7.13
C ALA A 137 -5.22 6.83 8.01
N PHE A 138 -4.85 5.64 7.52
CA PHE A 138 -4.84 4.41 8.30
C PHE A 138 -3.89 4.54 9.49
N PHE A 139 -2.69 5.07 9.31
CA PHE A 139 -1.71 5.22 10.40
C PHE A 139 -1.90 6.45 11.29
N ASN A 140 -2.95 7.26 11.10
CA ASN A 140 -3.27 8.46 11.88
C ASN A 140 -2.16 9.55 11.93
N LYS A 141 -1.13 9.50 11.08
CA LYS A 141 0.07 10.36 11.23
C LYS A 141 -0.11 11.81 10.78
N ASP A 142 -1.24 12.17 10.17
CA ASP A 142 -1.67 13.56 9.88
C ASP A 142 -3.17 13.57 9.53
N GLN A 143 -3.99 12.90 10.34
CA GLN A 143 -5.38 12.58 10.00
C GLN A 143 -6.17 13.85 9.63
N GLY A 144 -5.98 14.96 10.36
CA GLY A 144 -6.68 16.22 10.09
C GLY A 144 -6.45 16.74 8.66
N ARG A 145 -5.20 16.89 8.22
CA ARG A 145 -4.90 17.46 6.90
C ARG A 145 -5.22 16.49 5.77
N THR A 146 -4.81 15.23 5.91
CA THR A 146 -5.01 14.22 4.86
C THR A 146 -6.49 13.95 4.63
N ILE A 147 -7.28 13.75 5.70
CA ILE A 147 -8.72 13.51 5.60
C ILE A 147 -9.46 14.73 5.06
N ASN A 148 -9.13 15.94 5.53
CA ASN A 148 -9.75 17.16 4.99
C ASN A 148 -9.48 17.29 3.50
N ARG A 149 -8.25 16.98 3.07
CA ARG A 149 -7.91 17.08 1.66
C ARG A 149 -8.57 16.00 0.81
N LEU A 150 -8.68 14.76 1.30
CA LEU A 150 -9.47 13.72 0.66
C LEU A 150 -10.94 14.12 0.51
N ARG A 151 -11.51 14.79 1.52
CA ARG A 151 -12.88 15.32 1.50
C ARG A 151 -13.10 16.39 0.42
N GLU A 152 -12.08 17.21 0.16
CA GLU A 152 -12.14 18.25 -0.88
C GLU A 152 -12.00 17.67 -2.29
N ILE A 153 -11.27 16.56 -2.44
CA ILE A 153 -10.98 15.95 -3.74
C ILE A 153 -12.11 15.00 -4.17
N LEU A 154 -12.61 14.19 -3.26
CA LEU A 154 -13.62 13.16 -3.54
C LEU A 154 -15.03 13.71 -3.43
N SER A 155 -15.98 13.03 -4.08
CA SER A 155 -17.40 13.23 -3.80
C SER A 155 -17.72 12.82 -2.36
N ALA A 156 -18.83 13.34 -1.81
CA ALA A 156 -19.24 12.99 -0.46
C ALA A 156 -19.46 11.47 -0.31
N ASP A 157 -20.00 10.82 -1.34
CA ASP A 157 -20.23 9.38 -1.35
C ASP A 157 -18.92 8.58 -1.31
N PHE A 158 -18.01 8.86 -2.24
CA PHE A 158 -16.71 8.18 -2.29
C PHE A 158 -15.85 8.45 -1.07
N PHE A 159 -15.90 9.68 -0.54
CA PHE A 159 -15.19 10.03 0.69
C PHE A 159 -15.70 9.20 1.87
N ASN A 160 -17.02 9.10 2.07
CA ASN A 160 -17.60 8.33 3.16
C ASN A 160 -17.29 6.83 3.03
N HIS A 161 -17.41 6.28 1.81
CA HIS A 161 -17.04 4.89 1.53
C HIS A 161 -15.54 4.62 1.77
N LEU A 162 -14.67 5.57 1.47
CA LEU A 162 -13.23 5.44 1.71
C LEU A 162 -12.91 5.48 3.20
N VAL A 163 -13.50 6.41 3.95
CA VAL A 163 -13.33 6.49 5.40
C VAL A 163 -13.86 5.24 6.09
N MET A 164 -15.01 4.72 5.64
CA MET A 164 -15.58 3.47 6.14
C MET A 164 -14.65 2.28 5.86
N LEU A 165 -14.11 2.17 4.64
CA LEU A 165 -13.14 1.13 4.27
C LEU A 165 -11.86 1.19 5.12
N ILE A 166 -11.29 2.39 5.31
CA ILE A 166 -10.09 2.58 6.14
C ILE A 166 -10.37 2.19 7.59
N SER A 167 -11.54 2.56 8.12
CA SER A 167 -11.94 2.25 9.49
C SER A 167 -12.13 0.75 9.68
N TYR A 168 -12.79 0.08 8.72
CA TYR A 168 -12.93 -1.38 8.69
C TYR A 168 -11.59 -2.10 8.64
N ASN A 169 -10.64 -1.62 7.83
CA ASN A 169 -9.30 -2.19 7.82
C ASN A 169 -8.64 -2.08 9.20
N LYS A 170 -8.80 -0.96 9.93
CA LYS A 170 -8.23 -0.82 11.29
C LYS A 170 -8.79 -1.88 12.24
N THR A 171 -10.11 -2.02 12.25
CA THR A 171 -10.79 -3.03 13.07
C THR A 171 -10.37 -4.45 12.68
N SER A 172 -10.30 -4.75 11.38
CA SER A 172 -9.93 -6.06 10.88
C SER A 172 -8.49 -6.43 11.22
N VAL A 173 -7.56 -5.47 11.09
CA VAL A 173 -6.17 -5.65 11.50
C VAL A 173 -6.06 -5.94 12.99
N GLN A 174 -6.67 -5.10 13.82
CA GLN A 174 -6.66 -5.30 15.28
C GLN A 174 -7.24 -6.65 15.66
N TRP A 175 -8.34 -7.06 15.02
CA TRP A 175 -8.95 -8.36 15.21
C TRP A 175 -7.98 -9.51 14.88
N VAL A 176 -7.36 -9.49 13.70
CA VAL A 176 -6.45 -10.56 13.30
C VAL A 176 -5.19 -10.59 14.18
N GLU A 177 -4.68 -9.45 14.62
CA GLU A 177 -3.49 -9.40 15.49
C GLU A 177 -3.72 -10.02 16.87
N VAL A 178 -4.94 -9.95 17.42
CA VAL A 178 -5.28 -10.57 18.72
C VAL A 178 -5.79 -12.01 18.59
N HIS A 179 -5.96 -12.51 17.36
CA HIS A 179 -6.42 -13.86 17.05
C HIS A 179 -5.39 -14.61 16.18
N PRO A 180 -4.23 -15.02 16.75
CA PRO A 180 -3.15 -15.67 16.01
C PRO A 180 -3.53 -17.04 15.43
N GLU A 181 -4.64 -17.63 15.86
CA GLU A 181 -5.24 -18.84 15.28
C GLU A 181 -5.78 -18.64 13.85
N ILE A 182 -6.05 -17.38 13.46
CA ILE A 182 -6.49 -17.04 12.10
C ILE A 182 -5.33 -17.31 11.12
N SER A 183 -5.54 -18.23 10.20
CA SER A 183 -4.51 -18.67 9.25
C SER A 183 -4.90 -18.37 7.81
N TYR A 184 -4.01 -17.71 7.06
CA TYR A 184 -4.20 -17.51 5.62
C TYR A 184 -4.18 -18.83 4.85
N ALA A 185 -3.48 -19.84 5.37
CA ALA A 185 -3.36 -21.14 4.74
C ALA A 185 -4.69 -21.92 4.70
N LYS A 186 -5.68 -21.51 5.50
CA LYS A 186 -7.05 -22.04 5.47
C LYS A 186 -8.01 -21.21 4.61
N ASP A 187 -7.59 -20.04 4.15
CA ASP A 187 -8.46 -19.13 3.42
C ASP A 187 -8.57 -19.55 1.95
N GLN A 188 -9.80 -19.66 1.45
CA GLN A 188 -10.04 -20.15 0.09
C GLN A 188 -9.44 -19.23 -0.98
N ARG A 189 -9.33 -17.91 -0.72
CA ARG A 189 -8.71 -16.98 -1.67
C ARG A 189 -7.23 -17.30 -1.86
N TYR A 190 -6.52 -17.57 -0.77
CA TYR A 190 -5.13 -18.01 -0.80
C TYR A 190 -5.00 -19.33 -1.56
N LEU A 191 -5.80 -20.33 -1.16
CA LEU A 191 -5.75 -21.68 -1.75
C LEU A 191 -6.04 -21.70 -3.25
N LEU A 192 -6.91 -20.81 -3.76
CA LEU A 192 -7.30 -20.78 -5.17
C LEU A 192 -6.34 -20.03 -6.10
N TYR A 193 -5.66 -19.01 -5.57
CA TYR A 193 -4.96 -18.03 -6.41
C TYR A 193 -3.47 -17.89 -6.12
N PHE A 194 -2.99 -18.29 -4.94
CA PHE A 194 -1.60 -18.03 -4.54
C PHE A 194 -0.59 -18.78 -5.41
N ASP A 195 -0.76 -20.09 -5.61
CA ASP A 195 0.18 -20.87 -6.43
C ASP A 195 0.27 -20.35 -7.86
N LYS A 196 -0.86 -19.86 -8.41
CA LYS A 196 -0.90 -19.27 -9.75
C LYS A 196 -0.10 -17.98 -9.83
N VAL A 197 -0.24 -17.09 -8.85
CA VAL A 197 0.47 -15.80 -8.86
C VAL A 197 1.97 -16.00 -8.65
N ILE A 198 2.37 -16.98 -7.85
CA ILE A 198 3.77 -17.33 -7.63
C ILE A 198 4.38 -17.97 -8.88
N ALA A 199 3.63 -18.83 -9.58
CA ALA A 199 4.09 -19.41 -10.84
C ALA A 199 4.28 -18.33 -11.93
N GLU A 200 3.42 -17.31 -11.96
CA GLU A 200 3.51 -16.20 -12.90
C GLU A 200 4.68 -15.25 -12.59
N GLU A 201 4.88 -14.89 -11.32
CA GLU A 201 5.97 -14.01 -10.87
C GLU A 201 6.70 -14.64 -9.66
N PRO A 202 7.75 -15.46 -9.91
CA PRO A 202 8.46 -16.17 -8.86
C PRO A 202 9.11 -15.28 -7.79
N ARG A 203 9.40 -14.00 -8.09
CA ARG A 203 9.96 -13.07 -7.08
C ARG A 203 8.98 -12.77 -5.96
N LEU A 204 7.67 -12.90 -6.18
CA LEU A 204 6.68 -12.81 -5.11
C LEU A 204 6.92 -13.86 -4.03
N LYS A 205 7.41 -15.06 -4.37
CA LYS A 205 7.73 -16.09 -3.39
C LYS A 205 8.79 -15.60 -2.40
N ALA A 206 9.89 -15.08 -2.93
CA ALA A 206 10.97 -14.52 -2.12
C ALA A 206 10.48 -13.33 -1.27
N TYR A 207 9.58 -12.50 -1.82
CA TYR A 207 8.97 -11.40 -1.06
C TYR A 207 8.18 -11.91 0.16
N PHE A 208 7.26 -12.85 -0.05
CA PHE A 208 6.43 -13.41 1.03
C PHE A 208 7.25 -14.20 2.04
N GLU A 209 8.25 -14.97 1.60
CA GLU A 209 9.18 -15.67 2.50
C GLU A 209 10.00 -14.67 3.35
N SER A 210 10.53 -13.61 2.73
CA SER A 210 11.23 -12.54 3.46
C SER A 210 10.34 -11.89 4.52
N PHE A 211 9.06 -11.68 4.20
CA PHE A 211 8.09 -11.14 5.15
C PHE A 211 7.85 -12.10 6.33
N LEU A 212 7.63 -13.39 6.07
CA LEU A 212 7.46 -14.40 7.13
C LEU A 212 8.71 -14.55 8.00
N HIS A 213 9.91 -14.46 7.40
CA HIS A 213 11.17 -14.46 8.14
C HIS A 213 11.29 -13.23 9.06
N ALA A 214 10.94 -12.04 8.57
CA ALA A 214 10.91 -10.83 9.37
C ALA A 214 9.93 -10.94 10.56
N GLN A 215 8.78 -11.61 10.39
CA GLN A 215 7.85 -11.87 11.49
C GLN A 215 8.37 -12.86 12.53
N SER A 216 9.12 -13.87 12.10
CA SER A 216 9.63 -14.94 12.98
C SER A 216 10.83 -14.48 13.83
N GLY A 217 11.59 -13.49 13.35
CA GLY A 217 12.80 -12.98 13.98
C GLY A 217 12.57 -11.98 15.12
N SER A 218 11.82 -12.35 16.16
CA SER A 218 11.80 -11.77 17.52
C SER A 218 11.83 -10.23 17.72
N ASN A 219 11.51 -9.42 16.70
CA ASN A 219 11.21 -8.01 16.85
C ASN A 219 9.72 -7.86 16.56
N ARG A 220 8.91 -7.97 17.61
CA ARG A 220 7.53 -7.45 17.60
C ARG A 220 7.64 -5.94 17.49
N ASN A 221 8.03 -5.45 16.31
CA ASN A 221 8.01 -4.05 16.05
C ASN A 221 6.54 -3.66 16.09
N THR A 222 6.18 -2.77 17.00
CA THR A 222 4.83 -2.19 16.98
C THR A 222 4.61 -1.56 15.62
N LEU A 223 3.36 -1.44 15.21
CA LEU A 223 2.98 -0.73 13.99
C LEU A 223 3.73 0.61 13.87
N ASP A 224 3.88 1.32 14.99
CA ASP A 224 4.63 2.58 15.10
C ASP A 224 6.13 2.46 14.81
N GLN A 225 6.79 1.38 15.21
CA GLN A 225 8.19 1.12 14.94
C GLN A 225 8.42 0.75 13.48
N LEU A 226 7.57 -0.09 12.89
CA LEU A 226 7.64 -0.42 11.45
C LEU A 226 7.42 0.82 10.60
N ILE A 227 6.46 1.67 10.97
CA ILE A 227 6.27 2.97 10.30
C ILE A 227 7.51 3.84 10.46
N ALA A 228 8.11 3.92 11.64
CA ALA A 228 9.29 4.77 11.87
C ALA A 228 10.51 4.30 11.06
N GLU A 229 10.77 3.00 11.03
CA GLU A 229 11.85 2.38 10.25
C GLU A 229 11.64 2.60 8.75
N GLU A 230 10.45 2.32 8.24
CA GLU A 230 10.18 2.42 6.81
C GLU A 230 9.98 3.89 6.35
N THR A 231 9.52 4.79 7.22
CA THR A 231 9.58 6.25 6.98
C THR A 231 11.03 6.71 6.88
N SER A 232 11.91 6.22 7.76
CA SER A 232 13.35 6.53 7.73
C SER A 232 13.99 6.00 6.44
N ARG A 233 13.65 4.78 6.03
CA ARG A 233 14.10 4.16 4.78
C ARG A 233 13.62 4.94 3.55
N SER A 234 12.35 5.32 3.52
CA SER A 234 11.76 6.10 2.42
C SER A 234 12.38 7.50 2.30
N ARG A 235 12.74 8.12 3.43
CA ARG A 235 13.47 9.39 3.46
C ARG A 235 14.86 9.26 2.85
N ILE A 236 15.61 8.21 3.21
CA ILE A 236 16.94 7.93 2.63
C ILE A 236 16.84 7.73 1.11
N LEU A 237 15.84 6.97 0.64
CA LEU A 237 15.62 6.75 -0.79
C LEU A 237 15.28 8.05 -1.53
N SER A 238 14.40 8.89 -0.95
CA SER A 238 14.03 10.18 -1.51
C SER A 238 15.21 11.16 -1.57
N GLU A 239 16.05 11.19 -0.53
CA GLU A 239 17.28 11.99 -0.49
C GLU A 239 18.25 11.54 -1.59
N ARG A 240 18.43 10.22 -1.75
CA ARG A 240 19.25 9.63 -2.81
C ARG A 240 18.74 9.99 -4.20
N ASP A 241 17.43 9.90 -4.45
CA ASP A 241 16.83 10.26 -5.74
C ASP A 241 16.93 11.76 -6.05
N ARG A 242 16.91 12.61 -5.01
CA ARG A 242 17.17 14.04 -5.17
C ARG A 242 18.62 14.30 -5.55
N GLU A 243 19.55 13.58 -4.95
CA GLU A 243 20.99 13.69 -5.25
C GLU A 243 21.31 13.20 -6.66
N TYR A 244 20.76 12.06 -7.08
CA TYR A 244 20.86 11.59 -8.47
C TYR A 244 20.29 12.60 -9.47
N ARG A 245 19.18 13.27 -9.16
CA ARG A 245 18.63 14.33 -10.02
C ARG A 245 19.57 15.53 -10.15
N LYS A 246 20.23 15.95 -9.05
CA LYS A 246 21.23 17.02 -9.11
C LYS A 246 22.41 16.62 -9.99
N LEU A 247 22.96 15.42 -9.77
CA LEU A 247 24.06 14.88 -10.57
C LEU A 247 23.69 14.75 -12.05
N ARG A 248 22.44 14.40 -12.36
CA ARG A 248 21.95 14.32 -13.74
C ARG A 248 21.88 15.70 -14.40
N VAL A 249 21.34 16.71 -13.71
CA VAL A 249 21.31 18.09 -14.20
C VAL A 249 22.73 18.63 -14.42
N GLU A 250 23.63 18.39 -13.48
CA GLU A 250 25.03 18.80 -13.58
C GLU A 250 25.74 18.09 -14.74
N ARG A 251 25.54 16.79 -14.90
CA ARG A 251 26.04 16.03 -16.05
C ARG A 251 25.50 16.57 -17.36
N ASP A 252 24.18 16.81 -17.46
CA ASP A 252 23.56 17.29 -18.69
C ASP A 252 24.08 18.69 -19.06
N TRP A 253 24.28 19.55 -18.06
CA TRP A 253 24.93 20.86 -18.23
C TRP A 253 26.40 20.74 -18.69
N LEU A 254 27.19 19.83 -18.10
CA LEU A 254 28.57 19.57 -18.53
C LEU A 254 28.63 19.07 -19.98
N LEU A 255 27.72 18.16 -20.36
CA LEU A 255 27.62 17.66 -21.72
C LEU A 255 27.22 18.77 -22.72
N GLU A 256 26.33 19.67 -22.32
CA GLU A 256 25.96 20.85 -23.13
C GLU A 256 27.16 21.78 -23.34
N ILE A 257 27.94 22.07 -22.29
CA ILE A 257 29.17 22.87 -22.41
C ILE A 257 30.18 22.22 -23.34
N VAL A 258 30.43 20.92 -23.20
CA VAL A 258 31.36 20.19 -24.06
C VAL A 258 30.90 20.21 -25.53
N ASN A 259 29.59 20.12 -25.78
CA ASN A 259 29.04 20.17 -27.13
C ASN A 259 29.06 21.57 -27.74
N LEU A 260 28.79 22.63 -26.95
CA LEU A 260 28.79 24.02 -27.42
C LEU A 260 30.20 24.60 -27.56
N ALA A 261 31.16 24.07 -26.81
CA ALA A 261 32.55 24.47 -26.84
C ALA A 261 33.46 23.25 -26.66
N PRO A 262 33.74 22.46 -27.73
CA PRO A 262 34.58 21.26 -27.66
C PRO A 262 36.03 21.51 -27.19
N PHE A 263 36.42 22.79 -27.04
CA PHE A 263 37.72 23.24 -26.53
C PHE A 263 37.64 23.85 -25.11
N ALA A 264 36.49 23.81 -24.42
CA ALA A 264 36.32 24.40 -23.10
C ALA A 264 36.69 23.43 -21.95
N ILE A 265 37.51 23.94 -21.04
CA ILE A 265 38.13 23.29 -19.88
C ILE A 265 37.07 22.80 -18.87
N SER A 266 37.19 21.56 -18.37
CA SER A 266 36.42 21.08 -17.22
C SER A 266 37.27 21.17 -15.94
N MET A 267 36.78 21.90 -14.93
CA MET A 267 37.44 22.01 -13.62
C MET A 267 37.14 20.78 -12.75
N LEU A 268 38.17 20.23 -12.10
CA LEU A 268 38.02 19.41 -10.90
C LEU A 268 38.64 20.15 -9.72
N SER A 269 37.87 20.27 -8.63
CA SER A 269 38.33 20.89 -7.39
C SER A 269 39.33 19.97 -6.66
N ALA A 270 40.59 20.40 -6.64
CA ALA A 270 41.62 19.89 -5.73
C ALA A 270 42.47 21.09 -5.21
N PRO A 271 43.14 20.97 -4.04
CA PRO A 271 43.67 22.12 -3.30
C PRO A 271 44.90 22.78 -3.94
N GLU A 272 45.51 22.13 -4.92
CA GLU A 272 46.73 22.60 -5.55
C GLU A 272 46.43 23.05 -6.97
N ARG A 273 46.30 24.38 -7.13
CA ARG A 273 46.08 25.07 -8.41
C ARG A 273 47.24 24.79 -9.37
N ARG A 274 47.17 23.72 -10.15
CA ARG A 274 48.00 23.51 -11.34
C ARG A 274 47.11 23.30 -12.56
N TYR A 275 47.35 24.12 -13.58
CA TYR A 275 46.67 24.09 -14.86
C TYR A 275 47.51 23.27 -15.86
N VAL A 276 46.86 22.42 -16.66
CA VAL A 276 47.48 21.81 -17.84
C VAL A 276 46.54 22.02 -19.02
N ILE A 277 47.04 22.70 -20.06
CA ILE A 277 46.38 22.81 -21.36
C ILE A 277 46.71 21.53 -22.13
N ALA A 278 45.69 20.74 -22.46
CA ALA A 278 45.87 19.52 -23.25
C ALA A 278 45.74 19.83 -24.76
N ASN A 279 46.77 20.45 -25.33
CA ASN A 279 47.27 20.28 -26.72
C ASN A 279 47.99 21.54 -27.21
N GLU A 280 49.31 21.53 -27.08
CA GLU A 280 50.21 22.32 -27.93
C GLU A 280 50.30 21.62 -29.30
N ALA A 281 49.38 21.94 -30.22
CA ALA A 281 49.50 21.51 -31.62
C ALA A 281 48.77 22.49 -32.55
N PHE A 282 49.38 23.65 -32.76
CA PHE A 282 49.32 24.43 -34.01
C PHE A 282 50.70 25.03 -34.27
#